data_AF-A0A967VP53-F1
#
_entry.id   AF-A0A967VP53-F1
#
_cell.length_a   1.000
_cell.length_b   1.000
_cell.length_c   1.000
_cell.angle_alpha   90.00
_cell.angle_beta   90.00
_cell.angle_gamma   90.00
#
_symmetry.space_group_name_H-M   'P 1'
#
loop_
_entity.id
_entity.type
_entity.pdbx_description
1 polymer ?
#
loop_
_entity_poly.entity_id
_entity_poly.type
_entity_poly.pdbx_seq_one_letter_code
_entity_poly.pdbx_strand_id
1 'polypeptide(L)'
;LTVSRVLDFFREEARTCLDGMRAVLAASTEQSVDAEILYRHARRLRGSAQMARQAEIQTLAAELEGAARKLAGADVAWSARVREAVNARVNRLATMVDEAVVAVPEQPEGEANVSTEVHA
;
A
#
# COMPACT_ATOMS: atom_id res chain seq x y z
N LEU A 1 -10.81 -18.79 -5.52
CA LEU A 1 -10.61 -17.55 -6.30
C LEU A 1 -9.35 -17.73 -7.13
N THR A 2 -9.42 -17.67 -8.47
CA THR A 2 -8.23 -17.71 -9.32
C THR A 2 -7.38 -16.47 -9.10
N VAL A 3 -6.06 -16.56 -9.19
CA VAL A 3 -5.12 -15.46 -8.85
C VAL A 3 -5.42 -14.15 -9.61
N SER A 4 -5.86 -14.22 -10.87
CA SER A 4 -6.32 -13.05 -11.65
C SER A 4 -7.46 -12.30 -10.95
N ARG A 5 -8.42 -13.02 -10.36
CA ARG A 5 -9.59 -12.41 -9.73
C ARG A 5 -9.24 -11.64 -8.46
N VAL A 6 -8.20 -12.06 -7.74
CA VAL A 6 -7.72 -11.36 -6.54
C VAL A 6 -7.02 -10.06 -6.93
N LEU A 7 -6.21 -10.07 -7.99
CA LEU A 7 -5.55 -8.87 -8.50
C LEU A 7 -6.57 -7.85 -9.03
N ASP A 8 -7.58 -8.31 -9.77
CA ASP A 8 -8.63 -7.43 -10.31
C ASP A 8 -9.43 -6.76 -9.19
N PHE A 9 -9.85 -7.55 -8.18
CA PHE A 9 -10.50 -7.03 -6.98
C PHE A 9 -9.60 -6.02 -6.25
N PHE A 10 -8.31 -6.35 -6.08
CA PHE A 10 -7.37 -5.43 -5.45
C PHE A 10 -7.28 -4.11 -6.19
N ARG A 11 -7.16 -4.11 -7.52
CA ARG A 11 -7.05 -2.89 -8.33
C ARG A 11 -8.30 -2.02 -8.21
N GLU A 12 -9.49 -2.60 -8.24
CA GLU A 12 -10.75 -1.87 -8.06
C GLU A 12 -10.86 -1.27 -6.65
N GLU A 13 -10.56 -2.08 -5.63
CA GLU A 13 -10.58 -1.67 -4.23
C GLU A 13 -9.54 -0.59 -3.94
N ALA A 14 -8.35 -0.72 -4.52
CA ALA A 14 -7.27 0.24 -4.38
C ALA A 14 -7.62 1.59 -5.01
N ARG A 15 -8.23 1.60 -6.21
CA ARG A 15 -8.73 2.82 -6.86
C ARG A 15 -9.78 3.51 -5.99
N THR A 16 -10.74 2.76 -5.46
CA THR A 16 -11.76 3.30 -4.54
C THR A 16 -11.12 3.96 -3.32
N CYS A 17 -10.12 3.31 -2.72
CA CYS A 17 -9.39 3.89 -1.60
C CYS A 17 -8.60 5.14 -2.00
N LEU A 18 -7.90 5.12 -3.13
CA LEU A 18 -7.12 6.25 -3.64
C LEU A 18 -7.98 7.46 -3.96
N ASP A 19 -9.14 7.26 -4.59
CA ASP A 19 -10.07 8.33 -4.90
C ASP A 19 -10.66 8.95 -3.62
N GLY A 20 -11.00 8.12 -2.63
CA GLY A 20 -11.39 8.60 -1.30
C GLY A 20 -10.30 9.43 -0.62
N MET A 21 -9.04 8.98 -0.66
CA MET A 21 -7.91 9.74 -0.11
C MET A 21 -7.68 11.05 -0.87
N ARG A 22 -7.75 11.05 -2.20
CA ARG A 22 -7.64 12.27 -3.02
C ARG A 22 -8.74 13.27 -2.71
N ALA A 23 -9.99 12.82 -2.52
CA ALA A 23 -11.10 13.68 -2.15
C ALA A 23 -10.86 14.36 -0.79
N VAL A 24 -10.37 13.61 0.21
CA VAL A 24 -9.99 14.17 1.52
C VAL A 24 -8.86 15.20 1.40
N LEU A 25 -7.84 14.91 0.60
CA LEU A 25 -6.71 15.82 0.40
C LEU A 25 -7.13 17.08 -0.35
N ALA A 26 -7.98 16.97 -1.37
CA ALA A 26 -8.52 18.11 -2.11
C ALA A 26 -9.42 19.00 -1.25
N ALA A 27 -10.16 18.42 -0.29
CA ALA A 27 -10.99 19.15 0.66
C ALA A 27 -10.20 19.69 1.88
N SER A 28 -8.92 19.33 2.02
CA SER A 28 -8.10 19.77 3.15
C SER A 28 -7.81 21.28 3.07
N THR A 29 -7.62 21.90 4.24
CA THR A 29 -7.18 23.29 4.35
C THR A 29 -5.68 23.34 4.63
N GLU A 30 -5.14 24.55 4.79
CA GLU A 30 -3.75 24.70 5.19
C GLU A 30 -3.45 24.15 6.61
N GLN A 31 -4.46 24.02 7.47
CA GLN A 31 -4.25 23.67 8.87
C GLN A 31 -4.96 22.38 9.28
N SER A 32 -5.86 21.86 8.44
CA SER A 32 -6.68 20.68 8.77
C SER A 32 -6.87 19.74 7.59
N VAL A 33 -7.00 18.46 7.92
CA VAL A 33 -7.40 17.38 7.02
C VAL A 33 -8.28 16.42 7.82
N ASP A 34 -9.22 15.75 7.16
CA ASP A 34 -9.95 14.64 7.78
C ASP A 34 -9.03 13.39 7.87
N ALA A 35 -8.19 13.39 8.90
CA ALA A 35 -7.19 12.35 9.12
C ALA A 35 -7.81 10.97 9.40
N GLU A 36 -9.05 10.93 9.90
CA GLU A 36 -9.76 9.71 10.25
C GLU A 36 -10.30 9.02 8.97
N ILE A 37 -10.83 9.78 8.01
CA ILE A 37 -11.15 9.23 6.67
C ILE A 37 -9.87 8.75 5.96
N LEU A 38 -8.79 9.55 5.99
CA LEU A 38 -7.50 9.17 5.39
C LEU A 38 -6.96 7.85 5.98
N TYR A 39 -7.01 7.70 7.31
CA TYR A 39 -6.59 6.50 8.01
C TYR A 39 -7.39 5.26 7.57
N ARG A 40 -8.73 5.36 7.48
CA ARG A 40 -9.58 4.24 7.07
C ARG A 40 -9.28 3.76 5.65
N HIS A 41 -9.10 4.68 4.70
CA HIS A 41 -8.75 4.30 3.33
C HIS A 41 -7.35 3.69 3.24
N ALA A 42 -6.36 4.25 3.94
CA ALA A 42 -5.00 3.69 3.98
C ALA A 42 -4.98 2.27 4.57
N ARG A 43 -5.71 2.05 5.67
CA ARG A 43 -5.85 0.74 6.31
C ARG A 43 -6.52 -0.29 5.39
N ARG A 44 -7.59 0.11 4.68
CA ARG A 44 -8.29 -0.77 3.73
C ARG A 44 -7.40 -1.11 2.54
N LEU A 45 -6.69 -0.13 1.98
CA LEU A 45 -5.72 -0.35 0.91
C LEU A 45 -4.62 -1.33 1.34
N ARG A 46 -4.06 -1.17 2.55
CA ARG A 46 -3.05 -2.10 3.08
C ARG A 46 -3.58 -3.52 3.16
N GLY A 47 -4.80 -3.71 3.69
CA GLY A 47 -5.43 -5.03 3.78
C GLY A 47 -5.63 -5.68 2.41
N SER A 48 -6.10 -4.91 1.43
CA SER A 48 -6.28 -5.39 0.06
C SER A 48 -4.95 -5.76 -0.61
N ALA A 49 -3.92 -4.91 -0.45
CA ALA A 49 -2.57 -5.18 -0.95
C ALA A 49 -1.96 -6.45 -0.33
N GLN A 50 -2.16 -6.68 0.97
CA GLN A 50 -1.75 -7.90 1.65
C GLN A 50 -2.41 -9.13 1.03
N MET A 51 -3.73 -9.09 0.79
CA MET A 51 -4.48 -10.20 0.18
C MET A 51 -4.00 -10.50 -1.25
N ALA A 52 -3.65 -9.46 -2.01
CA ALA A 52 -3.12 -9.57 -3.37
C ALA A 52 -1.60 -9.78 -3.44
N ARG A 53 -0.93 -9.95 -2.29
CA ARG A 53 0.52 -10.15 -2.16
C ARG A 53 1.36 -9.05 -2.83
N GLN A 54 0.88 -7.81 -2.77
CA GLN A 54 1.60 -6.63 -3.26
C GLN A 54 2.43 -6.03 -2.12
N ALA A 55 3.58 -6.64 -1.81
CA ALA A 55 4.37 -6.31 -0.62
C ALA A 55 4.82 -4.85 -0.56
N GLU A 56 5.27 -4.27 -1.67
CA GLU A 56 5.70 -2.87 -1.73
C GLU A 56 4.53 -1.91 -1.51
N ILE A 57 3.38 -2.17 -2.14
CA ILE A 57 2.16 -1.37 -1.96
C ILE A 57 1.66 -1.48 -0.52
N GLN A 58 1.68 -2.69 0.05
CA GLN A 58 1.29 -2.95 1.43
C GLN A 58 2.16 -2.13 2.40
N THR A 59 3.47 -2.10 2.16
CA THR A 59 4.43 -1.36 3.00
C THR A 59 4.16 0.14 2.92
N LEU A 60 4.04 0.71 1.72
CA LEU A 60 3.78 2.13 1.55
C LEU A 60 2.41 2.55 2.10
N ALA A 61 1.39 1.69 1.97
CA ALA A 61 0.08 1.90 2.57
C ALA A 61 0.13 1.84 4.10
N ALA A 62 0.98 0.99 4.69
CA ALA A 62 1.19 0.93 6.13
C ALA A 62 1.84 2.22 6.68
N GLU A 63 2.83 2.77 5.96
CA GLU A 63 3.42 4.05 6.31
C GLU A 63 2.38 5.18 6.29
N LEU A 64 1.54 5.21 5.25
CA LEU A 64 0.48 6.20 5.12
C LEU A 64 -0.59 6.03 6.22
N GLU A 65 -0.98 4.80 6.55
CA GLU A 65 -1.87 4.50 7.69
C GLU A 65 -1.27 5.03 9.00
N GLY A 66 0.02 4.80 9.23
CA GLY A 66 0.73 5.28 10.41
C GLY A 66 0.78 6.82 10.49
N ALA A 67 1.03 7.49 9.35
CA ALA A 67 1.01 8.94 9.28
C ALA A 67 -0.39 9.52 9.55
N ALA A 68 -1.43 8.93 8.94
CA ALA A 68 -2.81 9.33 9.15
C ALA A 68 -3.26 9.13 10.62
N ARG A 69 -2.83 8.03 11.25
CA ARG A 69 -3.09 7.78 12.68
C ARG A 69 -2.47 8.85 13.58
N LYS A 70 -1.23 9.26 13.33
CA LYS A 70 -0.56 10.33 14.08
C LYS A 70 -1.24 11.68 13.89
N LEU A 71 -1.72 11.97 12.68
CA LEU A 71 -2.52 13.17 12.40
C LEU A 71 -3.86 13.15 13.16
N ALA A 72 -4.56 12.01 13.15
CA ALA A 72 -5.82 11.86 13.88
C ALA A 72 -5.66 11.97 15.40
N GLY A 73 -4.52 11.52 15.93
CA GLY A 73 -4.14 11.66 17.34
C GLY A 73 -3.57 13.03 17.72
N ALA A 74 -3.41 13.96 16.77
CA ALA A 74 -2.73 15.24 16.95
C ALA A 74 -1.25 15.15 17.39
N ASP A 75 -0.61 13.99 17.23
CA ASP A 75 0.83 13.79 17.47
C ASP A 75 1.69 14.54 16.45
N VAL A 76 1.13 14.82 15.28
CA VAL A 76 1.76 15.54 14.16
C VAL A 76 0.76 16.56 13.61
N ALA A 77 1.20 17.79 13.37
CA ALA A 77 0.38 18.82 12.75
C ALA A 77 0.32 18.68 11.21
N TRP A 78 -0.81 19.08 10.61
CA TRP A 78 -1.01 19.15 9.16
C TRP A 78 -0.25 20.34 8.50
N SER A 79 1.06 20.37 8.71
CA SER A 79 1.97 21.38 8.14
C SER A 79 2.23 21.15 6.66
N ALA A 80 2.67 22.19 5.92
CA ALA A 80 2.98 22.10 4.49
C ALA A 80 3.87 20.91 4.12
N ARG A 81 4.91 20.64 4.91
CA ARG A 81 5.81 19.47 4.73
C ARG A 81 5.06 18.14 4.82
N VAL A 82 4.16 18.01 5.80
CA VAL A 82 3.36 16.79 5.98
C VAL A 82 2.36 16.64 4.85
N ARG A 83 1.72 17.73 4.41
CA ARG A 83 0.82 17.73 3.26
C ARG A 83 1.51 17.23 1.99
N GLU A 84 2.68 17.79 1.69
CA GLU A 84 3.48 17.40 0.53
C GLU A 84 3.86 15.91 0.61
N ALA A 85 4.35 15.47 1.76
CA ALA A 85 4.76 14.09 1.98
C ALA A 85 3.60 13.08 1.87
N VAL A 86 2.38 13.45 2.28
CA VAL A 86 1.18 12.63 2.13
C VAL A 86 0.71 12.59 0.67
N ASN A 87 0.64 13.75 -0.01
CA ASN A 87 0.28 13.82 -1.42
C ASN A 87 1.24 12.99 -2.29
N ALA A 88 2.55 13.11 -2.06
CA ALA A 88 3.56 12.34 -2.78
C ALA A 88 3.35 10.83 -2.60
N ARG A 89 3.05 10.37 -1.38
CA ARG A 89 2.77 8.95 -1.10
C ARG A 89 1.49 8.47 -1.79
N VAL A 90 0.40 9.23 -1.75
CA VAL A 90 -0.85 8.88 -2.44
C VAL A 90 -0.64 8.79 -3.95
N ASN A 91 0.13 9.72 -4.53
CA ASN A 91 0.46 9.68 -5.95
C ASN A 91 1.34 8.47 -6.31
N ARG A 92 2.36 8.16 -5.48
CA ARG A 92 3.20 6.97 -5.69
C ARG A 92 2.39 5.67 -5.59
N LEU A 93 1.50 5.57 -4.60
CA LEU A 93 0.60 4.43 -4.48
C LEU A 93 -0.28 4.25 -5.72
N ALA A 94 -0.79 5.36 -6.30
CA ALA A 94 -1.58 5.28 -7.53
C ALA A 94 -0.78 4.71 -8.70
N THR A 95 0.44 5.21 -8.92
CA THR A 95 1.33 4.65 -9.97
C THR A 95 1.59 3.17 -9.75
N MET A 96 1.90 2.76 -8.51
CA MET A 96 2.17 1.34 -8.21
C MET A 96 0.94 0.45 -8.39
N VAL A 97 -0.27 0.96 -8.10
CA VAL A 97 -1.53 0.21 -8.30
C VAL A 97 -1.80 -0.02 -9.79
N ASP A 98 -1.50 0.96 -10.64
CA ASP A 98 -1.63 0.81 -12.09
C ASP A 98 -0.58 -0.17 -12.66
N GLU A 99 0.62 -0.19 -12.08
CA GLU A 99 1.72 -1.11 -12.43
C GLU A 99 1.57 -2.52 -11.80
N ALA A 100 0.67 -2.70 -10.83
CA ALA A 100 0.60 -3.90 -10.01
C ALA A 100 0.34 -5.15 -10.86
N VAL A 101 1.19 -6.17 -10.74
CA VAL A 101 1.03 -7.46 -11.41
C VAL A 101 0.88 -8.58 -10.40
N VAL A 102 0.49 -9.78 -10.85
CA VAL A 102 0.49 -10.95 -9.98
C VAL A 102 1.91 -11.17 -9.46
N ALA A 103 2.08 -11.19 -8.14
CA ALA A 103 3.34 -11.59 -7.54
C ALA A 103 3.65 -13.04 -7.94
N VAL A 104 4.72 -13.23 -8.71
CA VAL A 104 5.29 -14.55 -8.98
C VAL A 104 5.88 -15.04 -7.67
N PRO A 105 5.54 -16.24 -7.18
CA PRO A 105 6.20 -16.78 -6.00
C PRO A 105 7.70 -16.86 -6.27
N GLU A 106 8.51 -16.25 -5.40
CA GLU A 106 9.95 -16.50 -5.39
C GLU A 106 10.13 -18.01 -5.17
N GLN A 107 10.67 -18.71 -6.17
CA GLN A 107 11.08 -20.08 -5.99
C GLN A 107 12.26 -20.05 -5.00
N PRO A 108 12.24 -20.82 -3.90
CA PRO A 108 13.41 -20.89 -3.04
C PRO A 108 14.57 -21.46 -3.84
N GLU A 109 15.60 -20.64 -4.06
CA GLU A 109 16.85 -21.09 -4.65
C GLU A 109 17.50 -22.13 -3.72
N GLY A 110 17.72 -23.33 -4.24
CA GLY A 110 18.71 -24.26 -3.72
C GLY A 110 18.21 -25.32 -2.73
N GLU A 111 17.41 -26.27 -3.20
CA GLU A 111 17.71 -27.67 -2.84
C GLU A 111 19.06 -27.99 -3.49
N ALA A 112 20.14 -27.78 -2.73
CA ALA A 112 21.43 -28.34 -3.05
C ALA A 112 21.29 -29.87 -3.03
N ASN A 113 21.09 -30.43 -4.21
CA ASN A 113 21.15 -31.84 -4.48
C ASN A 113 22.58 -32.33 -4.15
N VAL A 114 22.82 -32.73 -2.89
CA VAL A 114 23.99 -33.52 -2.55
C VAL A 114 23.70 -34.97 -2.93
N SER A 115 23.68 -35.20 -4.24
CA SER A 115 23.95 -36.51 -4.81
C SER A 115 25.39 -36.47 -5.32
N THR A 116 26.31 -37.01 -4.54
CA THR A 116 27.52 -37.60 -5.12
C THR A 116 27.75 -38.93 -4.43
N GLU A 117 27.11 -39.93 -5.01
CA GLU A 117 27.48 -41.32 -4.85
C GLU A 117 28.79 -41.59 -5.63
N VAL A 118 29.62 -42.45 -5.03
CA VAL A 118 30.70 -43.30 -5.59
C VAL A 118 31.94 -42.70 -6.27
N HIS A 119 33.11 -42.88 -5.64
CA HIS A 119 34.11 -43.86 -6.13
C HIS A 119 35.30 -44.08 -5.16
N ALA A 120 35.65 -45.37 -5.03
CA ALA A 120 36.90 -46.01 -4.57
C ALA A 120 36.80 -46.78 -3.25
#